data_AF-A0A7K1C7Q8-F1
#
_entry.id   AF-A0A7K1C7Q8-F1
#
_cell.length_a   1.000
_cell.length_b   1.000
_cell.length_c   1.000
_cell.angle_alpha   90.00
_cell.angle_beta   90.00
_cell.angle_gamma   90.00
#
_symmetry.space_group_name_H-M   'P 1'
#
loop_
_entity.id
_entity.type
_entity.pdbx_description
1 polymer ?
#
loop_
_entity_poly.entity_id
_entity_poly.type
_entity_poly.pdbx_seq_one_letter_code
_entity_poly.pdbx_strand_id
1 'polypeptide(L)'
;MAAPKTPMTKAHKQALAAGRAEGKIVRDYLEALKRTKPKRGRKRTPESIKRRLNTIKNEFENVDAVTQLKYAQERLDLAIELAELTAKVDIGPLEKSFVKIAKGYGERNGITYSAWREIGVDATVLKRAGITR
;
A
#
# COMPACT_ATOMS: atom_id res chain seq x y z
N MET A 1 -17.17 -45.74 -20.46
CA MET A 1 -17.28 -45.65 -18.99
C MET A 1 -16.30 -44.60 -18.50
N ALA A 2 -16.78 -43.49 -17.92
CA ALA A 2 -15.91 -42.42 -17.42
C ALA A 2 -15.34 -42.82 -16.04
N ALA A 3 -14.02 -42.76 -15.88
CA ALA A 3 -13.36 -43.06 -14.60
C ALA A 3 -13.84 -42.09 -13.50
N PRO A 4 -14.06 -42.55 -12.26
CA PRO A 4 -14.51 -41.68 -11.18
C PRO A 4 -13.40 -40.67 -10.82
N LYS A 5 -13.77 -39.37 -10.79
CA LYS A 5 -12.91 -38.30 -10.28
C LYS A 5 -12.50 -38.65 -8.85
N THR A 6 -11.20 -38.80 -8.61
CA THR A 6 -10.64 -39.13 -7.30
C THR A 6 -11.18 -38.12 -6.28
N PRO A 7 -11.82 -38.57 -5.17
CA PRO A 7 -12.35 -37.66 -4.17
C PRO A 7 -11.19 -36.86 -3.58
N MET A 8 -11.27 -35.52 -3.65
CA MET A 8 -10.21 -34.64 -3.16
C MET A 8 -9.86 -34.95 -1.70
N THR A 9 -8.59 -35.26 -1.45
CA THR A 9 -8.06 -35.51 -0.10
C THR A 9 -8.17 -34.25 0.76
N LYS A 10 -8.31 -34.42 2.07
CA LYS A 10 -8.42 -33.31 3.04
C LYS A 10 -7.24 -32.33 2.92
N ALA A 11 -6.04 -32.86 2.71
CA ALA A 11 -4.82 -32.08 2.47
C ALA A 11 -4.91 -31.21 1.21
N HIS A 12 -5.45 -31.76 0.11
CA HIS A 12 -5.62 -31.02 -1.14
C HIS A 12 -6.69 -29.91 -1.01
N LYS A 13 -7.79 -30.17 -0.29
CA LYS A 13 -8.80 -29.14 0.01
C LYS A 13 -8.23 -27.99 0.85
N GLN A 14 -7.40 -28.31 1.84
CA GLN A 14 -6.73 -27.31 2.68
C GLN A 14 -5.72 -26.47 1.90
N ALA A 15 -4.90 -27.10 1.04
CA ALA A 15 -3.97 -26.39 0.17
C ALA A 15 -4.69 -25.43 -0.80
N LEU A 16 -5.84 -25.86 -1.35
CA LEU A 16 -6.65 -25.03 -2.23
C LEU A 16 -7.30 -23.85 -1.50
N ALA A 17 -7.75 -24.05 -0.26
CA ALA A 17 -8.30 -22.99 0.58
C ALA A 17 -7.22 -21.96 0.98
N ALA A 18 -6.03 -22.43 1.35
CA ALA A 18 -4.88 -21.57 1.65
C ALA A 18 -4.48 -20.71 0.44
N GLY A 19 -4.36 -21.33 -0.74
CA GLY A 19 -4.02 -20.61 -1.98
C GLY A 19 -5.06 -19.55 -2.36
N ARG A 20 -6.36 -19.80 -2.11
CA ARG A 20 -7.43 -18.80 -2.33
C ARG A 20 -7.35 -17.63 -1.35
N ALA A 21 -7.08 -17.91 -0.08
CA ALA A 21 -6.96 -16.88 0.96
C ALA A 21 -5.75 -15.97 0.69
N GLU A 22 -4.60 -16.55 0.36
CA GLU A 22 -3.39 -15.81 0.01
C GLU A 22 -3.59 -14.99 -1.27
N GLY A 23 -4.19 -15.58 -2.31
CA GLY A 23 -4.49 -14.87 -3.55
C GLY A 23 -5.42 -13.67 -3.33
N LYS A 24 -6.39 -13.78 -2.40
CA LYS A 24 -7.24 -12.65 -2.01
C LYS A 24 -6.43 -11.54 -1.35
N ILE A 25 -5.55 -11.87 -0.40
CA ILE A 25 -4.70 -10.88 0.30
C ILE A 25 -3.79 -10.14 -0.69
N VAL A 26 -3.13 -10.88 -1.60
CA VAL A 26 -2.29 -10.27 -2.64
C VAL A 26 -3.12 -9.34 -3.52
N ARG A 27 -4.28 -9.79 -3.99
CA ARG A 27 -5.16 -8.97 -4.84
C ARG A 27 -5.60 -7.69 -4.13
N ASP A 28 -6.13 -7.81 -2.91
CA ASP A 28 -6.65 -6.67 -2.14
C ASP A 28 -5.55 -5.62 -1.91
N TYR A 29 -4.33 -6.06 -1.58
CA TYR A 29 -3.17 -5.16 -1.45
C TYR A 29 -2.79 -4.48 -2.78
N LEU A 30 -2.70 -5.23 -3.87
CA LEU A 30 -2.33 -4.67 -5.18
C LEU A 30 -3.40 -3.73 -5.75
N GLU A 31 -4.68 -4.02 -5.54
CA GLU A 31 -5.77 -3.13 -5.93
C GLU A 31 -5.77 -1.83 -5.11
N ALA A 32 -5.54 -1.94 -3.80
CA ALA A 32 -5.36 -0.78 -2.95
C ALA A 32 -4.17 0.08 -3.40
N LEU A 33 -3.04 -0.56 -3.74
CA LEU A 33 -1.85 0.11 -4.25
C LEU A 33 -2.10 0.82 -5.59
N LYS A 34 -2.87 0.20 -6.50
CA LYS A 34 -3.27 0.84 -7.76
C LYS A 34 -4.13 2.09 -7.53
N ARG A 35 -5.01 2.07 -6.52
CA ARG A 35 -5.89 3.20 -6.17
C ARG A 35 -5.16 4.35 -5.51
N THR A 36 -4.03 4.09 -4.84
CA THR A 36 -3.24 5.10 -4.12
C THR A 36 -2.02 5.59 -4.89
N LYS A 37 -1.66 4.96 -6.01
CA LYS A 37 -0.48 5.35 -6.81
C LYS A 37 -0.63 6.80 -7.30
N PRO A 38 0.22 7.74 -6.87
CA PRO A 38 0.17 9.11 -7.35
C PRO A 38 0.51 9.14 -8.85
N LYS A 39 -0.21 9.94 -9.63
CA LYS A 39 0.07 10.11 -11.07
C LYS A 39 1.52 10.60 -11.25
N ARG A 40 2.23 10.04 -12.25
CA ARG A 40 3.65 10.40 -12.57
C ARG A 40 3.79 11.92 -12.67
N GLY A 41 4.62 12.52 -11.82
CA GLY A 41 4.99 13.94 -11.96
C GLY A 41 5.48 14.68 -10.71
N ARG A 42 4.93 14.47 -9.50
CA ARG A 42 5.43 15.18 -8.30
C ARG A 42 5.09 14.48 -6.99
N LYS A 43 6.08 14.44 -6.08
CA LYS A 43 6.01 13.84 -4.74
C LYS A 43 5.23 14.76 -3.79
N ARG A 44 3.92 14.57 -3.60
CA ARG A 44 3.25 14.91 -2.34
C ARG A 44 2.87 13.60 -1.66
N THR A 45 3.56 13.29 -0.56
CA THR A 45 3.27 12.15 0.31
C THR A 45 2.67 12.67 1.62
N PRO A 46 1.91 11.85 2.37
CA PRO A 46 1.40 12.24 3.69
C PRO A 46 2.50 12.78 4.62
N GLU A 47 3.71 12.19 4.57
CA GLU A 47 4.87 12.64 5.35
C GLU A 47 5.41 14.01 4.89
N SER A 48 5.39 14.29 3.59
CA SER A 48 5.76 15.62 3.07
C SER A 48 4.77 16.69 3.50
N ILE A 49 3.47 16.35 3.53
CA ILE A 49 2.39 17.24 3.98
C ILE A 49 2.52 17.51 5.48
N LYS A 50 2.71 16.47 6.30
CA LYS A 50 2.96 16.60 7.74
C LYS A 50 4.18 17.48 8.05
N ARG A 51 5.27 17.33 7.30
CA ARG A 51 6.44 18.20 7.44
C ARG A 51 6.12 19.67 7.15
N ARG A 52 5.39 19.95 6.06
CA ARG A 52 4.99 21.32 5.73
C ARG A 52 4.05 21.93 6.78
N LEU A 53 3.09 21.15 7.29
CA LEU A 53 2.21 21.58 8.39
C LEU A 53 2.99 21.95 9.65
N ASN A 54 4.05 21.20 9.99
CA ASN A 54 4.92 21.53 11.12
C ASN A 54 5.72 22.81 10.88
N THR A 55 6.25 23.02 9.67
CA THR A 55 6.92 24.28 9.31
C THR A 55 5.97 25.47 9.47
N ILE A 56 4.77 25.37 8.90
CA ILE A 56 3.74 26.40 9.03
C ILE A 56 3.44 26.68 10.51
N LYS A 57 3.27 25.64 11.34
CA LYS A 57 3.00 25.79 12.77
C LYS A 57 4.09 26.59 13.51
N ASN A 58 5.36 26.38 13.17
CA ASN A 58 6.48 27.06 13.83
C ASN A 58 6.64 28.52 13.38
N GLU A 59 6.29 28.81 12.13
CA GLU A 59 6.43 30.16 11.55
C GLU A 59 5.17 31.02 11.75
N PHE A 60 4.01 30.42 12.04
CA PHE A 60 2.68 31.07 11.98
C PHE A 60 2.54 32.35 12.83
N GLU A 61 3.18 32.42 13.99
CA GLU A 61 3.06 33.56 14.91
C GLU A 61 4.11 34.65 14.66
N ASN A 62 5.15 34.33 13.87
CA ASN A 62 6.30 35.21 13.62
C ASN A 62 6.27 35.88 12.24
N VAL A 63 5.22 35.66 11.46
CA VAL A 63 5.05 36.22 10.11
C VAL A 63 4.09 37.42 10.12
N ASP A 64 4.15 38.24 9.07
CA ASP A 64 3.21 39.35 8.88
C ASP A 64 1.78 38.86 8.64
N ALA A 65 0.80 39.75 8.85
CA ALA A 65 -0.64 39.42 8.78
C ALA A 65 -1.08 38.82 7.42
N VAL A 66 -0.48 39.23 6.31
CA VAL A 66 -0.83 38.72 4.98
C VAL A 66 -0.26 37.31 4.79
N THR A 67 0.98 37.07 5.23
CA THR A 67 1.59 35.74 5.21
C THR A 67 0.87 34.78 6.16
N GLN A 68 0.43 35.26 7.32
CA GLN A 68 -0.35 34.47 8.27
C GLN A 68 -1.68 33.98 7.65
N LEU A 69 -2.38 34.85 6.90
CA LEU A 69 -3.58 34.47 6.16
C LEU A 69 -3.30 33.42 5.07
N LYS A 70 -2.19 33.57 4.32
CA LYS A 70 -1.77 32.57 3.32
C LYS A 70 -1.45 31.22 3.96
N TYR A 71 -0.77 31.21 5.09
CA TYR A 71 -0.49 30.00 5.86
C TYR A 71 -1.75 29.34 6.43
N ALA A 72 -2.75 30.14 6.82
CA ALA A 72 -4.04 29.61 7.23
C ALA A 72 -4.73 28.86 6.08
N GLN A 73 -4.75 29.44 4.88
CA GLN A 73 -5.29 28.79 3.68
C GLN A 73 -4.49 27.53 3.32
N GLU A 74 -3.16 27.61 3.28
CA GLU A 74 -2.30 26.46 2.99
C GLU A 74 -2.52 25.31 3.99
N ARG A 75 -2.73 25.62 5.27
CA ARG A 75 -3.04 24.62 6.30
C ARG A 75 -4.36 23.90 6.03
N LEU A 76 -5.40 24.62 5.56
CA LEU A 76 -6.69 24.02 5.20
C LEU A 76 -6.56 23.12 3.98
N ASP A 77 -5.89 23.61 2.92
CA ASP A 77 -5.68 22.85 1.69
C ASP A 77 -4.86 21.57 1.97
N LEU A 78 -3.80 21.67 2.78
CA LEU A 78 -2.98 20.52 3.18
C LEU A 78 -3.74 19.55 4.08
N ALA A 79 -4.67 20.02 4.92
CA ALA A 79 -5.50 19.16 5.75
C ALA A 79 -6.51 18.36 4.91
N ILE A 80 -7.12 19.01 3.91
CA ILE A 80 -8.00 18.34 2.92
C ILE A 80 -7.20 17.32 2.11
N GLU A 81 -6.04 17.71 1.58
CA GLU A 81 -5.18 16.80 0.81
C GLU A 81 -4.71 15.61 1.66
N LEU A 82 -4.35 15.85 2.93
CA LEU A 82 -4.00 14.78 3.86
C LEU A 82 -5.20 13.86 4.10
N ALA A 83 -6.39 14.42 4.32
CA ALA A 83 -7.62 13.67 4.51
C ALA A 83 -7.99 12.85 3.26
N GLU A 84 -7.79 13.37 2.05
CA GLU A 84 -8.01 12.62 0.81
C GLU A 84 -6.98 11.50 0.62
N LEU A 85 -5.72 11.74 1.01
CA LEU A 85 -4.66 10.72 0.95
C LEU A 85 -4.85 9.63 2.01
N THR A 86 -5.41 9.95 3.19
CA THR A 86 -5.70 8.98 4.25
C THR A 86 -7.06 8.30 4.08
N ALA A 87 -8.07 8.99 3.54
CA ALA A 87 -9.37 8.42 3.17
C ALA A 87 -9.24 7.45 1.98
N LYS A 88 -8.20 7.62 1.14
CA LYS A 88 -7.84 6.65 0.09
C LYS A 88 -7.10 5.45 0.69
N VAL A 89 -7.92 4.52 1.22
CA VAL A 89 -7.63 3.12 1.54
C VAL A 89 -6.65 2.92 2.71
N ASP A 90 -7.16 2.31 3.77
CA ASP A 90 -6.38 1.83 4.91
C ASP A 90 -5.44 0.69 4.47
N ILE A 91 -4.33 1.05 3.81
CA ILE A 91 -3.36 0.11 3.24
C ILE A 91 -2.54 -0.56 4.35
N GLY A 92 -2.43 0.05 5.54
CA GLY A 92 -1.63 -0.48 6.64
C GLY A 92 -1.98 -1.92 7.02
N PRO A 93 -3.26 -2.24 7.32
CA PRO A 93 -3.70 -3.61 7.58
C PRO A 93 -3.48 -4.57 6.39
N LEU A 94 -3.72 -4.11 5.17
CA LEU A 94 -3.54 -4.91 3.94
C LEU A 94 -2.05 -5.23 3.71
N GLU A 95 -1.17 -4.26 3.92
CA GLU A 95 0.28 -4.42 3.80
C GLU A 95 0.82 -5.40 4.85
N LYS A 96 0.35 -5.31 6.10
CA LYS A 96 0.72 -6.27 7.16
C LYS A 96 0.34 -7.71 6.78
N SER A 97 -0.84 -7.90 6.20
CA SER A 97 -1.28 -9.21 5.71
C SER A 97 -0.47 -9.65 4.49
N PHE A 98 -0.20 -8.74 3.56
CA PHE A 98 0.61 -9.00 2.37
C PHE A 98 2.02 -9.46 2.74
N VAL A 99 2.71 -8.73 3.63
CA VAL A 99 4.07 -9.05 4.08
C VAL A 99 4.20 -10.48 4.62
N LYS A 100 3.17 -10.99 5.30
CA LYS A 100 3.17 -12.36 5.86
C LYS A 100 3.12 -13.46 4.81
N ILE A 101 2.45 -13.22 3.68
CA ILE A 101 2.12 -14.25 2.69
C ILE A 101 2.83 -14.08 1.34
N ALA A 102 3.33 -12.88 1.04
CA ALA A 102 3.84 -12.51 -0.27
C ALA A 102 5.02 -13.38 -0.73
N LYS A 103 5.93 -13.75 0.18
CA LYS A 103 7.06 -14.62 -0.16
C LYS A 103 6.61 -16.00 -0.62
N GLY A 104 5.84 -16.70 0.21
CA GLY A 104 5.35 -18.04 -0.13
C GLY A 104 4.44 -18.03 -1.36
N TYR A 105 3.63 -16.97 -1.53
CA TYR A 105 2.84 -16.79 -2.75
C TYR A 105 3.73 -16.62 -3.98
N GLY A 106 4.75 -15.75 -3.90
CA GLY A 106 5.68 -15.50 -5.00
C GLY A 106 6.46 -16.75 -5.39
N GLU A 107 7.00 -17.49 -4.42
CA GLU A 107 7.76 -18.73 -4.64
C GLU A 107 6.91 -19.80 -5.35
N ARG A 108 5.66 -20.00 -4.92
CA ARG A 108 4.75 -20.98 -5.54
C ARG A 108 4.30 -20.58 -6.95
N ASN A 109 4.25 -19.29 -7.25
CA ASN A 109 3.78 -18.77 -8.54
C ASN A 109 4.91 -18.31 -9.46
N GLY A 110 6.19 -18.51 -9.08
CA GLY A 110 7.35 -18.07 -9.88
C GLY A 110 7.48 -16.55 -10.03
N ILE A 111 6.98 -15.76 -9.08
CA ILE A 111 6.98 -14.30 -9.14
C ILE A 111 8.29 -13.77 -8.56
N THR A 112 9.09 -13.14 -9.40
CA THR A 112 10.39 -12.56 -9.03
C THR A 112 10.26 -11.22 -8.32
N TYR A 113 11.32 -10.81 -7.61
CA TYR A 113 11.43 -9.47 -7.03
C TYR A 113 11.15 -8.36 -8.06
N SER A 114 11.71 -8.50 -9.26
CA SER A 114 11.55 -7.54 -10.36
C SER A 114 10.09 -7.38 -10.77
N ALA A 115 9.33 -8.48 -10.85
CA ALA A 115 7.90 -8.44 -11.19
C ALA A 115 7.08 -7.65 -10.15
N TRP A 116 7.36 -7.82 -8.86
CA TRP A 116 6.71 -7.03 -7.81
C TRP A 116 7.03 -5.53 -7.90
N ARG A 117 8.28 -5.20 -8.23
CA ARG A 117 8.71 -3.80 -8.39
C ARG A 117 8.07 -3.15 -9.61
N GLU A 118 7.90 -3.88 -10.71
CA GLU A 118 7.32 -3.38 -11.95
C GLU A 118 5.88 -2.88 -11.75
N ILE A 119 5.07 -3.62 -10.99
CA ILE A 119 3.69 -3.22 -10.69
C ILE A 119 3.60 -2.11 -9.62
N GLY A 120 4.70 -1.84 -8.92
CA GLY A 120 4.85 -0.70 -8.01
C GLY A 120 4.84 -1.05 -6.52
N VAL A 121 5.07 -2.31 -6.14
CA VAL A 121 5.31 -2.66 -4.73
C VAL A 121 6.64 -2.04 -4.28
N ASP A 122 6.65 -1.38 -3.13
CA ASP A 122 7.85 -0.71 -2.63
C ASP A 122 8.94 -1.70 -2.19
N ALA A 123 10.20 -1.32 -2.38
CA ALA A 123 11.34 -2.15 -2.00
C ALA A 123 11.38 -2.46 -0.49
N THR A 124 10.94 -1.51 0.35
CA THR A 124 10.89 -1.68 1.80
C THR A 124 9.84 -2.70 2.22
N VAL A 125 8.69 -2.75 1.54
CA VAL A 125 7.65 -3.75 1.76
C VAL A 125 8.14 -5.14 1.34
N LEU A 126 8.80 -5.26 0.19
CA LEU A 126 9.39 -6.53 -0.26
C LEU A 126 10.47 -7.03 0.69
N LYS A 127 11.33 -6.14 1.18
CA LYS A 127 12.34 -6.48 2.19
C LYS A 127 11.67 -6.99 3.48
N ARG A 128 10.60 -6.34 3.95
CA ARG A 128 9.82 -6.81 5.12
C ARG A 128 9.15 -8.15 4.87
N ALA A 129 8.73 -8.43 3.64
CA ALA A 129 8.19 -9.73 3.23
C ALA A 129 9.27 -10.82 3.05
N GLY A 130 10.56 -10.48 3.18
CA GLY A 130 11.66 -11.43 2.95
C GLY A 130 11.90 -11.78 1.49
N ILE A 131 11.40 -10.95 0.57
CA ILE A 131 11.62 -11.07 -0.88
C ILE A 131 12.83 -10.19 -1.24
N THR A 132 13.96 -10.83 -1.47
CA THR A 132 15.22 -10.19 -1.88
C THR A 132 15.42 -10.30 -3.40
N ARG A 133 16.39 -9.53 -3.91
CA ARG A 133 16.76 -9.52 -5.34
C ARG A 133 17.36 -10.85 -5.76
#